data_AF-A0A6N6PFE4-F1
#
_entry.id   AF-A0A6N6PFE4-F1
#
_cell.length_a   1.000
_cell.length_b   1.000
_cell.length_c   1.000
_cell.angle_alpha   90.00
_cell.angle_beta   90.00
_cell.angle_gamma   90.00
#
_symmetry.space_group_name_H-M   'P 1'
#
loop_
_entity.id
_entity.type
_entity.pdbx_description
1 polymer ?
#
loop_
_entity_poly.entity_id
_entity_poly.type
_entity_poly.pdbx_seq_one_letter_code
_entity_poly.pdbx_strand_id
1 'polypeptide(L)' 'MFFVTILGSGSAGNCALVETAQTRLLIDGGLSARQIGARL' A
#
# COMPACT_ATOMS: atom_id res chain seq x y z
N MET A 1 -11.74 -7.45 -11.86
CA MET A 1 -10.45 -6.79 -12.14
C MET A 1 -9.97 -6.13 -10.86
N PHE A 2 -8.69 -6.24 -10.54
CA PHE A 2 -8.09 -5.53 -9.42
C PHE A 2 -6.77 -4.89 -9.86
N PHE A 3 -6.38 -3.85 -9.17
CA PHE A 3 -5.12 -3.14 -9.38
C PHE A 3 -4.22 -3.30 -8.17
N VAL A 4 -2.91 -3.30 -8.42
CA VAL A 4 -1.89 -3.37 -7.38
C VAL A 4 -0.94 -2.20 -7.56
N THR A 5 -0.76 -1.44 -6.49
CA THR A 5 0.20 -0.34 -6.41
C THR A 5 1.19 -0.65 -5.30
N ILE A 6 2.47 -0.67 -5.63
CA ILE A 6 3.54 -0.82 -4.63
C ILE A 6 3.82 0.55 -4.03
N LEU A 7 3.48 0.73 -2.75
CA LEU A 7 3.72 1.98 -2.01
C LEU A 7 5.15 2.02 -1.43
N GLY A 8 5.74 0.87 -1.18
CA GLY A 8 7.13 0.73 -0.76
C GLY A 8 7.59 -0.71 -0.87
N SER A 9 8.85 -0.89 -1.27
CA SER A 9 9.52 -2.19 -1.24
C SER A 9 11.00 -2.00 -0.93
N GLY A 10 11.51 -2.73 0.07
CA GLY A 10 12.91 -2.68 0.47
C GLY A 10 13.13 -2.82 1.98
N SER A 11 14.38 -2.63 2.42
CA SER A 11 14.79 -2.77 3.83
C SER A 11 14.11 -1.77 4.77
N ALA A 12 13.61 -0.65 4.24
CA ALA A 12 12.84 0.34 4.99
C ALA A 12 11.37 -0.04 5.20
N GLY A 13 10.95 -1.23 4.76
CA GLY A 13 9.60 -1.77 4.91
C GLY A 13 8.84 -1.88 3.59
N ASN A 14 7.94 -2.86 3.53
CA ASN A 14 7.07 -3.09 2.38
C ASN A 14 5.66 -2.57 2.67
N CYS A 15 4.98 -2.13 1.61
CA CYS A 15 3.56 -1.84 1.64
C CYS A 15 2.99 -1.83 0.22
N ALA A 16 1.84 -2.44 0.03
CA ALA A 16 1.12 -2.42 -1.24
C ALA A 16 -0.36 -2.08 -1.02
N LEU A 17 -0.94 -1.36 -1.97
CA LEU A 17 -2.37 -1.15 -2.09
C LEU A 17 -2.92 -2.13 -3.13
N VAL A 18 -3.91 -2.91 -2.73
CA VAL A 18 -4.71 -3.74 -3.64
C VAL A 18 -6.12 -3.17 -3.67
N GLU A 19 -6.61 -2.81 -4.86
CA GLU A 19 -7.93 -2.23 -4.99
C GLU A 19 -8.77 -2.84 -6.10
N THR A 20 -10.07 -2.93 -5.82
CA THR A 20 -11.14 -3.15 -6.79
C THR A 20 -12.04 -1.90 -6.78
N ALA A 21 -13.09 -1.89 -7.61
CA ALA A 21 -14.07 -0.81 -7.59
C ALA A 21 -14.80 -0.64 -6.25
N GLN A 22 -14.82 -1.66 -5.39
CA GLN A 22 -15.63 -1.68 -4.15
C GLN A 22 -14.80 -1.79 -2.88
N THR A 23 -13.51 -2.10 -2.98
CA THR A 23 -12.69 -2.40 -1.81
C THR A 23 -11.25 -1.98 -2.04
N ARG A 24 -10.64 -1.43 -0.98
CA ARG A 24 -9.23 -1.09 -0.91
C ARG A 24 -8.62 -1.79 0.29
N LEU A 25 -7.52 -2.49 0.06
CA LEU A 25 -6.80 -3.23 1.08
C LEU A 25 -5.34 -2.81 1.08
N LEU A 26 -4.85 -2.38 2.23
CA LEU A 26 -3.42 -2.20 2.48
C LEU A 26 -2.83 -3.54 2.93
N ILE A 27 -1.79 -3.98 2.23
CA ILE A 27 -1.03 -5.19 2.55
C ILE A 27 0.32 -4.74 3.12
N ASP A 28 0.64 -5.29 4.30
CA ASP A 28 1.84 -4.98 5.09
C ASP A 28 1.86 -3.55 5.67
N GLY A 29 2.50 -3.40 6.82
CA GLY A 29 2.62 -2.17 7.60
C GLY A 29 4.06 -1.68 7.71
N GLY A 30 4.93 -2.05 6.78
CA GLY A 30 6.33 -1.63 6.77
C GLY A 30 6.53 -0.12 6.65
N LEU A 31 5.49 0.63 6.30
CA LEU A 31 5.46 2.09 6.29
C LEU A 31 4.64 2.64 7.46
N SER A 32 5.09 3.76 8.03
CA SER A 32 4.26 4.49 9.00
C SER A 32 2.97 5.02 8.35
N ALA A 33 1.92 5.20 9.14
CA ALA A 33 0.64 5.74 8.64
C ALA A 33 0.80 7.09 7.90
N ARG A 34 1.72 7.95 8.39
CA ARG A 34 2.08 9.21 7.71
C ARG A 34 2.66 8.98 6.32
N GLN A 35 3.56 8.01 6.19
CA GLN A 35 4.19 7.65 4.93
C GLN A 35 3.22 6.98 3.96
N ILE A 36 2.27 6.19 4.47
CA ILE A 36 1.19 5.60 3.66
C ILE A 36 0.30 6.73 3.13
N GLY A 37 -0.19 7.62 4.00
CA GLY A 37 -1.07 8.72 3.61
C GLY A 37 -0.46 9.71 2.61
N ALA A 38 0.87 9.85 2.57
CA ALA A 38 1.55 10.67 1.57
C ALA A 38 1.72 10.01 0.19
N ARG A 39 1.45 8.70 0.08
CA ARG A 39 1.63 7.88 -1.14
C ARG A 39 0.33 7.33 -1.71
N LEU A 40 -0.79 7.49 -0.99
CA LEU A 40 -2.15 7.28 -1.48
C LEU A 40 -2.64 8.54 -2.20
#